data_AF-A0A168HI20-F1
#
_entry.id   AF-A0A168HI20-F1
#
_cell.length_a   1.000
_cell.length_b   1.000
_cell.length_c   1.000
_cell.angle_alpha   90.00
_cell.angle_beta   90.00
_cell.angle_gamma   90.00
#
_symmetry.space_group_name_H-M   'P 1'
#
loop_
_entity.id
_entity.type
_entity.pdbx_description
1 polymer ?
#
loop_
_entity_poly.entity_id
_entity_poly.type
_entity_poly.pdbx_seq_one_letter_code
_entity_poly.pdbx_strand_id
1 'polypeptide(L)'
;MAHPPSRASASAPQSASPIVVGLPPNFWLSSSSSGFDMTHPPTPTSPLVYPRLGLTTTNAAVTIAPHKTALVIIDMQNYFLSAALGRRRGEGHDAEDVLLKLGIPAAARLGSRSSG
;
A
#
# COMPACT_ATOMS: atom_id res chain seq x y z
N MET A 1 -53.30 9.11 -26.14
CA MET A 1 -51.86 8.87 -26.27
C MET A 1 -51.17 9.60 -25.12
N ALA A 2 -50.70 8.88 -24.10
CA ALA A 2 -50.02 9.46 -22.95
C ALA A 2 -48.50 9.30 -23.12
N HIS A 3 -47.75 10.39 -23.03
CA HIS A 3 -46.28 10.36 -23.01
C HIS A 3 -45.78 9.70 -21.72
N PRO A 4 -44.76 8.83 -21.79
CA PRO A 4 -44.09 8.35 -20.58
C PRO A 4 -43.20 9.46 -19.97
N PRO A 5 -43.07 9.53 -18.64
CA PRO A 5 -42.18 10.50 -18.00
C PRO A 5 -40.72 10.17 -18.32
N SER A 6 -39.97 11.21 -18.72
CA SER A 6 -38.53 11.15 -18.93
C SER A 6 -37.83 10.70 -17.64
N ARG A 7 -37.13 9.57 -17.72
CA ARG A 7 -36.33 9.04 -16.62
C ARG A 7 -35.13 9.96 -16.45
N ALA A 8 -35.13 10.78 -15.40
CA ALA A 8 -33.96 11.56 -15.03
C ALA A 8 -32.77 10.60 -14.86
N SER A 9 -31.75 10.76 -15.70
CA SER A 9 -30.48 10.07 -15.56
C SER A 9 -29.89 10.46 -14.21
N ALA A 10 -29.85 9.50 -13.28
CA ALA A 10 -29.13 9.68 -12.03
C ALA A 10 -27.67 10.00 -12.38
N SER A 11 -27.24 11.23 -12.12
CA SER A 11 -25.85 11.62 -12.24
C SER A 11 -25.02 10.68 -11.37
N ALA A 12 -24.02 10.02 -11.97
CA ALA A 12 -23.01 9.30 -11.20
C ALA A 12 -22.50 10.22 -10.08
N PRO A 13 -22.29 9.70 -8.85
CA PRO A 13 -21.80 10.54 -7.76
C PRO A 13 -20.51 11.21 -8.23
N GLN A 14 -20.55 12.54 -8.38
CA GLN A 14 -19.36 13.33 -8.65
C GLN A 14 -18.38 12.99 -7.53
N SER A 15 -17.29 12.32 -7.91
CA SER A 15 -16.26 11.93 -6.97
C SER A 15 -15.75 13.22 -6.33
N ALA A 16 -16.02 13.42 -5.05
CA ALA A 16 -15.52 14.58 -4.33
C ALA A 16 -14.00 14.68 -4.57
N SER A 17 -13.51 15.89 -4.85
CA SER A 17 -12.08 16.10 -5.08
C SER A 17 -11.29 15.57 -3.88
N PRO A 18 -10.21 14.81 -4.09
CA PRO A 18 -9.43 14.27 -2.99
C PRO A 18 -8.84 15.40 -2.15
N ILE A 19 -8.84 15.22 -0.85
CA ILE A 19 -8.19 16.10 0.12
C ILE A 19 -6.68 15.89 0.01
N VAL A 20 -5.93 16.98 -0.08
CA VAL A 20 -4.46 16.94 -0.04
C VAL A 20 -3.99 17.01 1.40
N VAL A 21 -3.19 16.04 1.81
CA VAL A 21 -2.57 15.96 3.15
C VAL A 21 -1.08 16.17 3.00
N GLY A 22 -0.50 17.11 3.76
CA GLY A 22 0.93 17.41 3.71
C GLY A 22 1.26 18.73 3.00
N LEU A 23 2.54 18.92 2.68
CA LEU A 23 3.08 20.13 2.05
C LEU A 23 3.79 19.75 0.76
N PRO A 24 3.82 20.60 -0.29
CA PRO A 24 4.72 20.38 -1.41
C PRO A 24 6.18 20.28 -0.92
N PRO A 25 6.99 19.27 -1.32
CA PRO A 25 6.72 18.20 -2.30
C PRO A 25 6.23 16.86 -1.71
N ASN A 26 6.02 16.78 -0.39
CA ASN A 26 5.67 15.55 0.32
C ASN A 26 4.19 15.57 0.73
N PHE A 27 3.34 15.01 -0.12
CA PHE A 27 1.90 15.02 0.05
C PHE A 27 1.27 13.65 -0.23
N TRP A 28 0.06 13.46 0.30
CA TRP A 28 -0.82 12.34 0.01
C TRP A 28 -2.20 12.84 -0.39
N LEU A 29 -2.90 12.06 -1.20
CA LEU A 29 -4.30 12.30 -1.52
C LEU A 29 -5.16 11.42 -0.62
N SER A 30 -6.25 11.95 -0.09
CA SER A 30 -7.20 11.20 0.73
C SER A 30 -8.62 11.45 0.24
N SER A 31 -9.42 10.40 0.17
CA SER A 31 -10.85 10.54 -0.09
C SER A 31 -11.65 9.64 0.85
N SER A 32 -12.91 10.03 1.11
CA SER A 32 -13.80 9.22 1.92
C SER A 32 -14.16 7.88 1.27
N SER A 33 -14.08 7.77 -0.05
CA SER A 33 -14.43 6.56 -0.79
C SER A 33 -13.26 5.59 -0.99
N SER A 34 -12.04 6.08 -1.13
CA SER A 34 -10.84 5.27 -1.44
C SER A 34 -9.77 5.27 -0.35
N GLY A 35 -9.96 6.06 0.73
CA GLY A 35 -8.96 6.25 1.77
C GLY A 35 -7.72 6.98 1.26
N PHE A 36 -6.54 6.62 1.79
CA PHE A 36 -5.27 7.27 1.46
C PHE A 36 -4.65 6.72 0.19
N ASP A 37 -4.21 7.60 -0.70
CA ASP A 37 -3.41 7.27 -1.87
C ASP A 37 -1.92 7.50 -1.58
N MET A 38 -1.17 6.40 -1.47
CA MET A 38 0.28 6.37 -1.26
C MET A 38 1.07 6.15 -2.57
N THR A 39 0.43 6.27 -3.73
CA THR A 39 1.09 6.10 -5.04
C THR A 39 2.01 7.28 -5.43
N HIS A 40 1.86 8.40 -4.71
CA HIS A 40 2.68 9.61 -4.76
C HIS A 40 2.90 10.14 -6.19
N PRO A 41 1.85 10.72 -6.82
CA PRO A 41 1.99 11.37 -8.12
C PRO A 41 2.89 12.63 -8.04
N PRO A 42 3.41 13.15 -9.16
CA PRO A 42 4.32 14.30 -9.15
C PRO A 42 3.71 15.58 -8.53
N THR A 43 2.40 15.79 -8.71
CA THR A 43 1.64 16.88 -8.11
C THR A 43 0.25 16.40 -7.68
N PRO A 44 -0.46 17.11 -6.78
CA PRO A 44 -1.80 16.71 -6.35
C PRO A 44 -2.85 16.65 -7.46
N THR A 45 -2.61 17.36 -8.56
CA THR A 45 -3.49 17.41 -9.74
C THR A 45 -3.00 16.56 -10.90
N SER A 46 -1.84 15.91 -10.76
CA SER A 46 -1.32 15.00 -11.78
C SER A 46 -2.24 13.79 -11.94
N PRO A 47 -2.24 13.15 -13.12
CA PRO A 47 -2.93 11.88 -13.32
C PRO A 47 -2.54 10.84 -12.26
N LEU A 48 -3.48 9.99 -11.90
CA LEU A 48 -3.24 8.88 -10.99
C LEU A 48 -2.16 7.94 -11.52
N VAL A 49 -1.34 7.42 -10.63
CA VAL A 49 -0.28 6.46 -10.96
C VAL A 49 -0.86 5.04 -10.99
N TYR A 50 -0.48 4.24 -11.99
CA TYR A 50 -0.90 2.84 -12.17
C TYR A 50 0.31 1.91 -12.38
N PRO A 51 0.20 0.58 -12.10
CA PRO A 51 -0.94 -0.12 -11.51
C PRO A 51 -1.19 0.30 -10.05
N ARG A 52 -2.44 0.13 -9.61
CA ARG A 52 -2.91 0.53 -8.27
C ARG A 52 -3.38 -0.71 -7.52
N LEU A 53 -2.85 -0.92 -6.32
CA LEU A 53 -3.29 -1.99 -5.43
C LEU A 53 -3.96 -1.37 -4.21
N GLY A 54 -5.26 -1.62 -4.07
CA GLY A 54 -6.02 -1.25 -2.88
C GLY A 54 -5.82 -2.27 -1.77
N LEU A 55 -5.50 -1.79 -0.57
CA LEU A 55 -5.40 -2.56 0.65
C LEU A 55 -6.51 -2.11 1.59
N THR A 56 -7.45 -3.00 1.87
CA THR A 56 -8.46 -2.77 2.91
C THR A 56 -7.80 -3.02 4.26
N THR A 57 -7.70 -1.99 5.09
CA THR A 57 -7.22 -2.13 6.48
C THR A 57 -8.35 -1.84 7.46
N THR A 58 -8.13 -2.12 8.75
CA THR A 58 -9.14 -1.93 9.80
C THR A 58 -9.53 -0.46 10.00
N ASN A 59 -8.60 0.48 9.78
CA ASN A 59 -8.82 1.90 10.08
C ASN A 59 -9.10 2.74 8.83
N ALA A 60 -8.38 2.46 7.73
CA ALA A 60 -8.54 3.18 6.48
C ALA A 60 -8.09 2.34 5.29
N ALA A 61 -8.81 2.42 4.17
CA ALA A 61 -8.29 1.89 2.92
C ALA A 61 -7.02 2.64 2.51
N VAL A 62 -6.07 1.92 1.93
CA VAL A 62 -4.82 2.48 1.43
C VAL A 62 -4.59 1.99 0.01
N THR A 63 -4.26 2.89 -0.90
CA THR A 63 -3.85 2.54 -2.27
C THR A 63 -2.35 2.71 -2.43
N ILE A 64 -1.68 1.68 -2.92
CA ILE A 64 -0.24 1.70 -3.21
C ILE A 64 0.02 1.51 -4.70
N ALA A 65 1.18 1.98 -5.17
CA ALA A 65 1.71 1.67 -6.49
C ALA A 65 2.71 0.52 -6.35
N PRO A 66 2.38 -0.73 -6.74
CA PRO A 66 3.23 -1.89 -6.47
C PRO A 66 4.69 -1.73 -6.96
N HIS A 67 4.90 -1.01 -8.08
CA HIS A 67 6.22 -0.77 -8.65
C HIS A 67 7.06 0.28 -7.88
N LYS A 68 6.46 1.01 -6.94
CA LYS A 68 7.13 2.00 -6.06
C LYS A 68 7.13 1.59 -4.60
N THR A 69 6.55 0.45 -4.24
CA THR A 69 6.30 0.05 -2.85
C THR A 69 6.97 -1.29 -2.54
N ALA A 70 7.61 -1.37 -1.38
CA ALA A 70 8.12 -2.63 -0.82
C ALA A 70 7.18 -3.09 0.32
N LEU A 71 6.82 -4.38 0.33
CA LEU A 71 6.06 -5.00 1.43
C LEU A 71 7.05 -5.63 2.42
N VAL A 72 7.04 -5.16 3.66
CA VAL A 72 7.80 -5.75 4.77
C VAL A 72 6.81 -6.41 5.70
N ILE A 73 6.87 -7.74 5.82
CA ILE A 73 6.06 -8.50 6.77
C ILE A 73 6.89 -8.65 8.05
N ILE A 74 6.46 -7.97 9.12
CA ILE A 74 7.09 -8.09 10.44
C ILE A 74 6.14 -8.89 11.31
N ASP A 75 6.55 -10.10 11.67
CA ASP A 75 5.82 -10.90 12.65
C ASP A 75 6.14 -10.39 14.06
N MET A 76 5.11 -9.97 14.79
CA MET A 76 5.20 -9.55 16.19
C MET A 76 5.64 -10.69 17.12
N GLN A 77 5.52 -11.94 16.69
CA GLN A 77 6.13 -13.06 17.41
C GLN A 77 7.66 -13.11 17.27
N ASN A 78 8.29 -12.39 16.33
CA ASN A 78 9.74 -12.40 16.13
C ASN A 78 10.44 -11.07 16.45
N TYR A 79 9.75 -10.12 17.09
CA TYR A 79 10.36 -8.86 17.55
C TYR A 79 11.56 -9.07 18.49
N PHE A 80 11.65 -10.25 19.14
CA PHE A 80 12.76 -10.61 20.01
C PHE A 80 14.02 -11.11 19.28
N LEU A 81 13.96 -11.38 17.98
CA LEU A 81 15.07 -12.00 17.25
C LEU A 81 16.16 -11.00 16.85
N SER A 82 15.85 -9.69 16.73
CA SER A 82 16.78 -8.78 16.08
C SER A 82 17.88 -8.25 16.99
N ALA A 83 19.13 -8.60 16.66
CA ALA A 83 20.34 -8.20 17.39
C ALA A 83 20.53 -6.67 17.40
N ALA A 84 20.01 -5.97 16.38
CA ALA A 84 20.12 -4.52 16.21
C ALA A 84 19.37 -3.74 17.31
N LEU A 85 18.45 -4.36 18.03
CA LEU A 85 17.72 -3.77 19.16
C LEU A 85 18.48 -3.90 20.50
N GLY A 86 19.74 -4.34 20.48
CA GLY A 86 20.65 -4.29 21.63
C GLY A 86 20.37 -5.34 22.73
N ARG A 87 19.61 -6.40 22.43
CA ARG A 87 19.37 -7.50 23.38
C ARG A 87 20.56 -8.46 23.43
N ARG A 88 20.76 -9.12 24.57
CA ARG A 88 21.76 -10.19 24.71
C ARG A 88 21.44 -11.31 23.71
N ARG A 89 22.46 -11.73 22.96
CA ARG A 89 22.36 -12.80 21.97
C ARG A 89 21.83 -14.09 22.63
N GLY A 90 20.99 -14.81 21.92
CA GLY A 90 20.34 -16.06 22.34
C GLY A 90 19.71 -16.75 21.13
N GLU A 91 19.05 -17.89 21.32
CA GLU A 91 18.55 -18.77 20.23
C GLU A 91 17.73 -18.04 19.15
N GLY A 92 17.00 -16.98 19.54
CA GLY A 92 16.27 -16.13 18.60
C GLY A 92 17.16 -15.39 17.58
N HIS A 93 18.35 -14.97 17.98
CA HIS A 93 19.30 -14.32 17.09
C HIS A 93 19.97 -15.31 16.13
N ASP A 94 20.06 -16.59 16.52
CA ASP A 94 20.56 -17.63 15.63
C ASP A 94 19.51 -17.98 14.56
N ALA A 95 18.22 -17.89 14.91
CA ALA A 95 17.14 -17.93 13.93
C ALA A 95 17.15 -16.71 12.99
N GLU A 96 17.45 -15.50 13.48
CA GLU A 96 17.70 -14.31 12.65
C GLU A 96 18.83 -14.57 11.64
N ASP A 97 19.96 -15.11 12.08
CA ASP A 97 21.10 -15.45 11.20
C ASP A 97 20.70 -16.45 10.10
N VAL A 98 19.88 -17.45 10.43
CA VAL A 98 19.38 -18.44 9.44
C VAL A 98 18.42 -17.78 8.45
N LEU A 99 17.53 -16.89 8.90
CA LEU A 99 16.62 -16.15 8.03
C LEU A 99 17.38 -15.19 7.09
N LEU A 100 18.39 -14.49 7.61
CA LEU A 100 19.25 -13.60 6.81
C LEU A 100 20.06 -14.39 5.76
N LYS A 101 20.63 -15.54 6.15
CA LYS A 101 21.50 -16.35 5.27
C LYS A 101 20.72 -17.17 4.25
N LEU A 102 19.57 -17.71 4.62
CA LEU A 102 18.84 -18.69 3.80
C LEU A 102 17.45 -18.20 3.39
N GLY A 103 16.69 -17.63 4.31
CA GLY A 103 15.30 -17.22 4.09
C GLY A 103 15.14 -16.07 3.09
N ILE A 104 15.83 -14.95 3.32
CA ILE A 104 15.73 -13.76 2.46
C ILE A 104 16.24 -14.05 1.03
N PRO A 105 17.41 -14.70 0.83
CA PRO A 105 17.85 -15.06 -0.51
C PRO A 105 16.92 -16.04 -1.23
N ALA A 106 16.31 -17.00 -0.53
CA ALA A 106 15.35 -17.93 -1.11
C ALA A 106 14.04 -17.22 -1.52
N ALA A 107 13.51 -16.34 -0.67
CA ALA A 107 12.33 -15.53 -0.99
C ALA A 107 12.59 -14.58 -2.19
N ALA A 108 13.78 -14.00 -2.28
CA ALA A 108 14.18 -13.17 -3.43
C ALA A 108 14.24 -13.97 -4.74
N ARG A 109 14.67 -15.24 -4.69
CA ARG A 109 14.67 -16.15 -5.85
C ARG A 109 13.26 -16.62 -6.25
N LEU A 110 12.33 -16.70 -5.30
CA LEU A 110 10.93 -17.06 -5.56
C LEU A 110 10.08 -15.85 -6.03
N GLY A 111 10.40 -14.64 -5.57
CA GLY A 111 9.75 -13.40 -6.00
C GLY A 111 10.17 -12.88 -7.37
N SER A 112 11.22 -13.47 -7.97
CA SER A 112 11.72 -13.16 -9.32
C SER A 112 11.15 -14.10 -10.40
N ARG A 113 9.94 -14.64 -10.20
CA ARG A 113 9.24 -15.41 -11.23
C ARG A 113 8.63 -14.47 -12.27
N SER A 114 9.41 -14.31 -13.34
CA SER A 114 9.12 -13.74 -14.65
C SER A 114 7.66 -13.92 -15.11
N SER A 115 7.06 -12.81 -15.54
CA SER A 115 5.97 -12.80 -16.51
C SER A 115 6.38 -13.59 -17.75
N GLY A 116 5.67 -14.67 -18.01
CA GLY A 116 5.57 -15.37 -19.28
C GLY A 116 4.12 -15.40 -19.70
#